data_AF-A0A5C7JX50-F1
#
_entry.id   AF-A0A5C7JX50-F1
#
_cell.length_a   1.000
_cell.length_b   1.000
_cell.length_c   1.000
_cell.angle_alpha   90.00
_cell.angle_beta   90.00
_cell.angle_gamma   90.00
#
_symmetry.space_group_name_H-M   'P 1'
#
loop_
_entity.id
_entity.type
_entity.pdbx_description
1 polymer ?
#
loop_
_entity_poly.entity_id
_entity_poly.type
_entity_poly.pdbx_seq_one_letter_code
_entity_poly.pdbx_strand_id
1 'polypeptide(L)'
;MDERFFEKFIPHLGFSYISKQQSNNSNVLKFVGGLDLGVLYQQFYIVVFLNQEKITLEEMLFVRNEMSKNIDKGLIIANAIITREAKKNSRKKNEVPIDFIDYNELKKRTNEFEH
;
A
#
# COMPACT_ATOMS: atom_id res chain seq x y z
N MET A 1 14.92 -3.59 -0.30
CA MET A 1 14.21 -3.44 0.99
C MET A 1 13.55 -4.77 1.29
N ASP A 2 13.73 -5.29 2.50
CA ASP A 2 13.18 -6.58 2.93
C ASP A 2 11.93 -6.38 3.80
N GLU A 3 11.33 -7.48 4.27
CA GLU A 3 10.15 -7.45 5.12
C GLU A 3 10.35 -6.66 6.41
N ARG A 4 11.49 -6.85 7.09
CA ARG A 4 11.82 -6.17 8.35
C ARG A 4 11.89 -4.66 8.20
N PHE A 5 12.36 -4.17 7.05
CA PHE A 5 12.29 -2.75 6.73
C PHE A 5 10.84 -2.26 6.72
N PHE A 6 9.95 -2.93 5.98
CA PHE A 6 8.55 -2.49 5.83
C PHE A 6 7.74 -2.61 7.13
N GLU A 7 8.02 -3.61 7.96
CA GLU A 7 7.41 -3.73 9.29
C GLU A 7 7.74 -2.54 10.20
N LYS A 8 8.94 -1.96 10.07
CA LYS A 8 9.32 -0.75 10.79
C LYS A 8 8.78 0.50 10.11
N PHE A 9 8.90 0.59 8.79
CA PHE A 9 8.55 1.77 8.00
C PHE A 9 7.05 2.11 8.01
N ILE A 10 6.18 1.12 7.85
CA ILE A 10 4.73 1.33 7.69
C ILE A 10 4.09 2.06 8.89
N PRO A 11 4.43 1.72 10.16
CA PRO A 11 4.03 2.50 11.34
C PRO A 11 4.34 4.00 11.27
N HIS A 12 5.38 4.42 10.53
CA HIS A 12 5.74 5.84 10.40
C HIS A 12 4.97 6.59 9.32
N LEU A 13 4.06 5.93 8.59
CA LEU A 13 3.24 6.56 7.56
C LEU A 13 2.06 7.38 8.11
N GLY A 14 1.95 7.53 9.44
CA GLY A 14 0.96 8.37 10.09
C GLY A 14 -0.38 7.68 10.38
N PHE A 15 -0.46 6.36 10.22
CA PHE A 15 -1.63 5.59 10.64
C PHE A 15 -1.75 5.57 12.17
N SER A 16 -2.96 5.76 12.69
CA SER A 16 -3.25 5.68 14.13
C SER A 16 -3.23 4.25 14.66
N TYR A 17 -3.48 3.26 13.80
CA TYR A 17 -3.19 1.85 14.08
C TYR A 17 -2.77 1.12 12.82
N ILE A 18 -2.02 0.03 12.99
CA ILE A 18 -1.64 -0.89 11.92
C ILE A 18 -1.70 -2.33 12.42
N SER A 19 -2.33 -3.20 11.64
CA SER A 19 -2.36 -4.64 11.89
C SER A 19 -1.87 -5.41 10.67
N LYS A 20 -0.78 -6.17 10.84
CA LYS A 20 -0.31 -7.12 9.84
C LYS A 20 -1.34 -8.25 9.68
N GLN A 21 -1.60 -8.65 8.45
CA GLN A 21 -2.48 -9.74 8.08
C GLN A 21 -1.65 -10.94 7.64
N GLN A 22 -2.23 -12.15 7.75
CA GLN A 22 -1.60 -13.34 7.22
C GLN A 22 -1.54 -13.26 5.69
N SER A 23 -0.38 -13.58 5.13
CA SER A 23 -0.19 -13.71 3.68
C SER A 23 0.40 -15.08 3.40
N ASN A 24 -0.18 -15.79 2.44
CA ASN A 24 0.36 -17.07 1.96
C ASN A 24 1.47 -16.88 0.91
N ASN A 25 1.74 -15.63 0.51
CA ASN A 25 2.74 -15.27 -0.47
C ASN A 25 3.88 -14.52 0.23
N SER A 26 5.07 -15.12 0.28
CA SER A 26 6.26 -14.54 0.92
C SER A 26 6.75 -13.26 0.25
N ASN A 27 6.35 -13.00 -0.99
CA ASN A 27 6.67 -11.76 -1.71
C ASN A 27 5.62 -10.66 -1.48
N VAL A 28 4.59 -10.90 -0.67
CA VAL A 28 3.53 -9.94 -0.43
C VAL A 28 3.25 -9.81 1.07
N LEU A 29 3.42 -8.60 1.60
CA LEU A 29 2.99 -8.26 2.95
C LEU A 29 1.66 -7.53 2.89
N LYS A 30 0.78 -7.84 3.84
CA LYS A 30 -0.57 -7.29 3.90
C LYS A 30 -0.79 -6.66 5.26
N PHE A 31 -1.37 -5.47 5.28
CA PHE A 31 -1.73 -4.76 6.51
C PHE A 31 -3.10 -4.10 6.36
N VAL A 32 -3.74 -3.88 7.50
CA VAL A 32 -4.87 -2.96 7.61
C VAL A 32 -4.44 -1.82 8.51
N GLY A 33 -4.57 -0.59 8.02
CA GLY A 33 -4.24 0.62 8.77
C GLY A 33 -5.47 1.50 8.98
N GLY A 34 -5.53 2.20 10.11
CA GLY A 34 -6.50 3.26 10.35
C GLY A 34 -5.84 4.63 10.30
N LEU A 35 -6.52 5.61 9.70
CA LEU A 35 -6.07 6.99 9.67
C LEU A 35 -7.16 7.90 10.25
N ASP A 36 -6.83 8.58 11.35
CA ASP A 36 -7.69 9.58 11.97
C ASP A 36 -7.44 10.96 11.34
N LEU A 37 -8.47 11.52 10.73
CA LEU A 37 -8.50 12.83 10.09
C LEU A 37 -9.43 13.76 10.90
N GLY A 38 -9.11 13.93 12.19
CA GLY A 38 -9.92 14.68 13.13
C GLY A 38 -11.22 13.94 13.47
N VAL A 39 -12.33 14.35 12.85
CA VAL A 39 -13.65 13.71 13.04
C VAL A 39 -13.93 12.58 12.05
N LEU A 40 -13.08 12.44 11.02
CA LEU A 40 -13.19 11.39 10.03
C LEU A 40 -12.20 10.28 10.34
N TYR A 41 -12.60 9.04 10.09
CA TYR A 41 -11.74 7.87 10.18
C TYR A 41 -11.75 7.17 8.83
N GLN A 42 -10.57 6.78 8.33
CA GLN A 42 -10.42 6.02 7.09
C GLN A 42 -9.66 4.73 7.34
N GLN A 43 -10.19 3.62 6.82
CA GLN A 43 -9.53 2.33 6.85
C GLN A 43 -8.82 2.04 5.52
N PHE A 44 -7.55 1.69 5.63
CA PHE A 44 -6.67 1.39 4.51
C PHE A 44 -6.38 -0.11 4.43
N TYR A 45 -6.46 -0.66 3.22
CA TYR A 45 -5.86 -1.95 2.90
C TYR A 45 -4.50 -1.71 2.24
N ILE A 46 -3.43 -2.11 2.93
CA ILE A 46 -2.07 -1.81 2.55
C ILE A 46 -1.40 -3.09 2.07
N VAL A 47 -0.89 -3.09 0.85
CA VAL A 47 -0.19 -4.23 0.25
C VAL A 47 1.21 -3.81 -0.15
N VAL A 48 2.21 -4.55 0.34
CA VAL A 48 3.61 -4.38 -0.02
C VAL A 48 4.03 -5.50 -0.94
N PHE A 49 4.47 -5.16 -2.15
CA PHE A 49 5.09 -6.13 -3.05
C PHE A 49 6.60 -6.09 -2.90
N LEU A 50 7.17 -7.23 -2.49
CA LEU A 50 8.61 -7.46 -2.36
C LEU A 50 9.16 -8.06 -3.65
N ASN A 51 10.40 -7.71 -3.99
CA ASN A 51 11.16 -8.32 -5.09
C ASN A 51 10.46 -8.29 -6.46
N GLN A 52 9.60 -7.29 -6.69
CA GLN A 52 8.89 -7.13 -7.95
C GLN A 52 9.44 -5.90 -8.69
N GLU A 53 9.79 -6.06 -9.97
CA GLU A 53 10.31 -4.94 -10.77
C GLU A 53 9.20 -3.98 -11.20
N LYS A 54 7.97 -4.49 -11.35
CA LYS A 54 6.86 -3.77 -11.94
C LYS A 54 5.52 -4.18 -11.34
N ILE A 55 4.66 -3.20 -11.06
CA ILE A 55 3.26 -3.42 -10.68
C ILE A 55 2.38 -3.16 -11.90
N THR A 56 1.72 -4.21 -12.39
CA THR A 56 0.84 -4.16 -13.55
C THR A 56 -0.60 -3.85 -13.14
N LEU A 57 -1.49 -3.78 -14.14
CA LEU A 57 -2.92 -3.67 -13.89
C LEU A 57 -3.43 -4.88 -13.09
N GLU A 58 -2.92 -6.08 -13.36
CA GLU A 58 -3.37 -7.31 -12.73
C GLU A 58 -3.08 -7.32 -11.22
N GLU A 59 -1.87 -6.97 -10.79
CA GLU A 59 -1.55 -6.91 -9.35
C GLU A 59 -2.36 -5.81 -8.64
N MET A 60 -2.62 -4.68 -9.29
CA MET A 60 -3.48 -3.65 -8.71
C MET A 60 -4.92 -4.14 -8.56
N LEU A 61 -5.45 -4.85 -9.55
CA LEU A 61 -6.80 -5.44 -9.49
C LEU A 61 -6.87 -6.57 -8.47
N PHE A 62 -5.81 -7.36 -8.31
CA PHE A 62 -5.69 -8.33 -7.22
C PHE A 62 -5.87 -7.67 -5.86
N VAL A 63 -5.13 -6.58 -5.59
CA VAL A 63 -5.29 -5.80 -4.35
C VAL A 63 -6.72 -5.30 -4.18
N ARG A 64 -7.34 -4.82 -5.26
CA ARG A 64 -8.74 -4.37 -5.23
C ARG A 64 -9.71 -5.47 -4.83
N ASN A 65 -9.55 -6.65 -5.41
CA ASN A 65 -10.45 -7.77 -5.17
C ASN A 65 -10.33 -8.33 -3.75
N GLU A 66 -9.22 -8.09 -3.05
CA GLU A 66 -9.03 -8.48 -1.66
C GLU A 66 -9.57 -7.46 -0.64
N MET A 67 -9.92 -6.25 -1.07
CA MET A 67 -10.47 -5.23 -0.17
C MET A 67 -11.87 -5.62 0.32
N SER A 68 -12.06 -5.56 1.63
CA SER A 68 -13.39 -5.78 2.24
C SER A 68 -14.30 -4.55 2.07
N LYS A 69 -15.60 -4.72 2.34
CA LYS A 69 -16.59 -3.62 2.25
C LYS A 69 -16.31 -2.43 3.18
N ASN A 70 -15.50 -2.63 4.22
CA ASN A 70 -15.19 -1.60 5.21
C ASN A 70 -13.88 -0.85 4.89
N ILE A 71 -13.22 -1.18 3.77
CA ILE A 71 -12.00 -0.49 3.32
C ILE A 71 -12.39 0.74 2.51
N ASP A 72 -11.93 1.91 2.95
CA ASP A 72 -12.15 3.17 2.26
C ASP A 72 -11.11 3.42 1.15
N LYS A 73 -9.92 2.82 1.29
CA LYS A 73 -8.79 3.09 0.40
C LYS A 73 -7.78 1.95 0.34
N GLY A 74 -7.23 1.70 -0.84
CA GLY A 74 -6.07 0.84 -1.02
C GLY A 74 -4.76 1.63 -1.02
N LEU A 75 -3.69 1.02 -0.54
CA LEU A 75 -2.33 1.55 -0.65
C LEU A 75 -1.38 0.45 -1.11
N ILE A 76 -0.78 0.62 -2.27
CA ILE A 76 0.26 -0.28 -2.77
C ILE A 76 1.63 0.36 -2.53
N ILE A 77 2.51 -0.39 -1.86
CA ILE A 77 3.89 0.02 -1.59
C ILE A 77 4.81 -0.95 -2.34
N ALA A 78 5.67 -0.43 -3.21
CA ALA A 78 6.58 -1.29 -3.95
C ALA A 78 7.85 -0.54 -4.36
N ASN A 79 8.99 -1.22 -4.24
CA ASN A 79 10.25 -0.78 -4.83
C ASN A 79 10.28 -1.10 -6.33
N ALA A 80 9.24 -0.69 -7.05
CA ALA A 80 8.90 -1.14 -8.39
C ALA A 80 8.37 0.01 -9.25
N ILE A 81 8.39 -0.16 -10.57
CA ILE A 81 7.73 0.75 -11.51
C ILE A 81 6.24 0.43 -11.56
N ILE A 82 5.39 1.41 -11.26
CA ILE A 82 3.94 1.26 -11.44
C ILE A 82 3.56 1.58 -12.89
N THR A 83 2.92 0.63 -13.57
CA THR A 83 2.45 0.83 -14.96
C THR A 83 1.50 2.02 -15.10
N ARG A 84 1.56 2.70 -16.25
CA ARG A 84 0.60 3.76 -16.60
C ARG A 84 -0.85 3.27 -16.54
N GLU A 85 -1.08 2.02 -16.93
CA GLU A 85 -2.40 1.39 -16.91
C GLU A 85 -2.92 1.15 -15.49
N ALA A 86 -2.08 0.65 -14.57
CA ALA A 86 -2.43 0.55 -13.16
C ALA A 86 -2.74 1.93 -12.57
N LYS A 87 -1.89 2.94 -12.82
CA LYS A 87 -2.13 4.33 -12.38
C LYS A 87 -3.47 4.85 -12.89
N LYS A 88 -3.79 4.64 -14.17
CA LYS A 88 -5.06 5.08 -14.76
C LYS A 88 -6.28 4.40 -14.11
N ASN A 89 -6.20 3.10 -13.82
CA ASN A 89 -7.31 2.34 -13.26
C ASN A 89 -7.44 2.44 -11.73
N SER A 90 -6.40 2.95 -11.05
CA SER A 90 -6.35 3.07 -9.60
C SER A 90 -7.45 3.96 -9.00
N ARG A 91 -7.93 4.95 -9.76
CA ARG A 91 -8.99 5.90 -9.39
C ARG A 91 -10.22 5.80 -10.30
N LYS A 92 -10.53 4.58 -10.75
CA LYS A 92 -11.71 4.31 -11.59
C LYS A 92 -12.98 4.70 -10.82
N LYS A 93 -13.94 5.31 -11.52
CA LYS A 93 -15.21 5.76 -10.93
C LYS A 93 -15.97 4.58 -10.32
N ASN A 94 -16.60 4.80 -9.16
CA ASN A 94 -17.38 3.83 -8.38
C ASN A 94 -16.56 2.64 -7.82
N GLU A 95 -15.24 2.76 -7.79
CA GLU A 95 -14.35 1.75 -7.21
C GLU A 95 -13.58 2.36 -6.04
N VAL A 96 -13.20 1.54 -5.07
CA VAL A 96 -12.34 1.98 -3.97
C VAL A 96 -10.99 2.44 -4.55
N PRO A 97 -10.57 3.68 -4.29
CA PRO A 97 -9.34 4.23 -4.86
C PRO A 97 -8.11 3.52 -4.27
N ILE A 98 -7.09 3.34 -5.10
CA ILE A 98 -5.80 2.79 -4.68
C ILE A 98 -4.71 3.83 -4.92
N ASP A 99 -3.96 4.19 -3.89
CA ASP A 99 -2.77 5.03 -4.01
C ASP A 99 -1.49 4.17 -4.06
N PHE A 100 -0.38 4.79 -4.48
CA PHE A 100 0.91 4.12 -4.62
C PHE A 100 2.00 4.89 -3.88
N ILE A 101 2.86 4.15 -3.16
CA ILE A 101 4.21 4.59 -2.79
C ILE A 101 5.16 3.77 -3.66
N ASP A 102 5.60 4.36 -4.77
CA ASP A 102 6.52 3.74 -5.72
C ASP A 102 7.98 3.94 -5.34
N TYR A 103 8.92 3.41 -6.14
CA TYR A 103 10.36 3.53 -5.92
C TYR A 103 10.82 4.95 -5.54
N ASN A 104 10.33 5.97 -6.27
CA ASN A 104 10.79 7.34 -6.07
C ASN A 104 10.28 7.90 -4.74
N GLU A 105 9.03 7.60 -4.40
CA GLU A 105 8.42 8.04 -3.14
C GLU A 105 9.02 7.30 -1.94
N LEU A 106 9.27 6.00 -2.06
CA LEU A 106 9.98 5.22 -1.04
C LEU A 106 11.36 5.80 -0.77
N LYS A 107 12.13 6.12 -1.81
CA LYS A 107 13.47 6.71 -1.66
C LYS A 107 13.45 8.04 -0.90
N LYS A 108 12.48 8.91 -1.21
CA LYS A 108 12.31 10.18 -0.48
C LYS A 108 12.01 9.96 1.00
N ARG A 109 11.02 9.11 1.30
CA ARG A 109 10.58 8.82 2.66
C ARG A 109 11.61 8.06 3.49
N THR A 110 12.43 7.23 2.86
CA THR A 110 13.51 6.51 3.55
C THR A 110 14.59 7.49 4.02
N ASN A 111 14.97 8.47 3.20
CA ASN A 111 15.91 9.51 3.63
C ASN A 111 15.38 10.34 4.80
N GLU A 112 14.06 10.57 4.86
CA GLU A 112 13.40 11.25 5.99
C GLU A 112 13.31 10.36 7.23
N PHE A 113 13.32 9.03 7.07
CA PHE A 113 13.24 8.04 8.15
C PHE A 113 14.60 7.75 8.81
N GLU A 114 15.71 7.92 8.08
CA GLU A 114 17.07 7.69 8.59
C GLU A 114 17.68 8.91 9.32
N HIS A 115 16.93 10.01 9.44
CA HIS A 115 17.30 11.24 10.14
C HIS A 115 16.44 11.45 11.39
#